data_AF-A0A7K2NUM4-F1
#
_entry.id   AF-A0A7K2NUM4-F1
#
_cell.length_a   1.000
_cell.length_b   1.000
_cell.length_c   1.000
_cell.angle_alpha   90.00
_cell.angle_beta   90.00
_cell.angle_gamma   90.00
#
_symmetry.space_group_name_H-M   'P 1'
#
loop_
_entity.id
_entity.type
_entity.pdbx_description
1 polymer ?
#
loop_
_entity_poly.entity_id
_entity_poly.type
_entity_poly.pdbx_seq_one_letter_code
_entity_poly.pdbx_strand_id
1 'polypeptide(L)'
;GSQPATYLGARLAQAGEVSNIDPTPAFPFGHGLSYTRFDWTDLIVDAREAPTDGEFTLALTVRNTGGRSGTEVVQLYLHDPVASVVQPVQRLVGYARVDLESGEARRLRAVVPADLASFTGRDGRRVVEPGELELRLAASSADPRLIARVTLTGAERHLDHTRRLCSVVEQEPAARA
;
A
#
# COMPACT_ATOMS: atom_id res chain seq x y z
N GLY A 1 -6.49 -11.96 25.95
CA GLY A 1 -6.65 -12.62 24.64
C GLY A 1 -7.65 -11.84 23.82
N SER A 2 -7.19 -11.06 22.84
CA SER A 2 -8.01 -10.30 21.90
C SER A 2 -7.77 -10.83 20.49
N GLN A 3 -8.03 -12.12 20.29
CA GLN A 3 -8.06 -12.69 18.96
C GLN A 3 -9.52 -12.86 18.52
N PRO A 4 -9.83 -12.60 17.24
CA PRO A 4 -8.91 -12.31 16.15
C PRO A 4 -8.48 -10.82 16.08
N ALA A 5 -7.17 -10.58 15.96
CA ALA A 5 -6.62 -9.27 15.65
C ALA A 5 -6.52 -9.11 14.12
N THR A 6 -6.98 -7.97 13.60
CA THR A 6 -6.84 -7.65 12.17
C THR A 6 -5.46 -7.05 11.91
N TYR A 7 -5.05 -6.98 10.63
CA TYR A 7 -3.79 -6.31 10.26
C TYR A 7 -3.81 -4.79 10.53
N LEU A 8 -5.01 -4.22 10.76
CA LEU A 8 -5.23 -2.81 11.09
C LEU A 8 -4.91 -2.51 12.57
N GLY A 9 -3.76 -2.98 13.05
CA GLY A 9 -3.28 -2.73 14.41
C GLY A 9 -2.45 -1.45 14.50
N ALA A 10 -2.63 -0.69 15.58
CA ALA A 10 -1.68 0.36 15.96
C ALA A 10 -0.31 -0.24 16.33
N ARG A 11 0.74 0.58 16.41
CA ARG A 11 2.10 0.11 16.71
C ARG A 11 2.20 -0.73 17.99
N LEU A 12 1.45 -0.38 19.04
CA LEU A 12 1.42 -1.11 20.31
C LEU A 12 0.68 -2.45 20.26
N ALA A 13 -0.06 -2.74 19.18
CA ALA A 13 -0.70 -4.02 18.95
C ALA A 13 0.23 -5.04 18.25
N GLN A 14 1.43 -4.63 17.85
CA GLN A 14 2.44 -5.48 17.21
C GLN A 14 3.35 -6.12 18.26
N ALA A 15 4.12 -7.14 17.86
CA ALA A 15 5.09 -7.80 18.73
C ALA A 15 6.09 -6.78 19.31
N GLY A 16 6.37 -6.91 20.60
CA GLY A 16 7.27 -6.03 21.33
C GLY A 16 7.46 -6.49 22.77
N GLU A 17 8.32 -5.79 23.51
CA GLU A 17 8.73 -6.19 24.87
C GLU A 17 7.63 -6.00 25.94
N VAL A 18 6.52 -5.36 25.57
CA VAL A 18 5.43 -5.00 26.49
C VAL A 18 4.57 -6.22 26.87
N SER A 19 4.57 -7.28 26.05
CA SER A 19 3.80 -8.50 26.28
C SER A 19 4.66 -9.74 26.09
N ASN A 20 4.39 -10.77 26.88
CA ASN A 20 4.95 -12.11 26.68
C ASN A 20 4.18 -12.93 25.63
N ILE A 21 3.06 -12.43 25.11
CA ILE A 21 2.28 -13.04 24.05
C ILE A 21 2.77 -12.45 22.72
N ASP A 22 3.17 -13.31 21.78
CA ASP A 22 3.48 -12.89 20.41
C ASP A 22 2.17 -12.74 19.60
N PRO A 23 1.79 -11.52 19.18
CA PRO A 23 0.59 -11.28 18.39
C PRO A 23 0.81 -11.53 16.88
N THR A 24 2.02 -11.96 16.46
CA THR A 24 2.36 -12.19 15.05
C THR A 24 1.42 -13.23 14.43
N PRO A 25 0.75 -12.90 13.31
CA PRO A 25 -0.13 -13.85 12.65
C PRO A 25 0.68 -14.97 11.99
N ALA A 26 0.20 -16.21 12.08
CA ALA A 26 0.81 -17.33 11.36
C ALA A 26 0.80 -17.11 9.83
N PHE A 27 -0.28 -16.50 9.32
CA PHE A 27 -0.41 -16.06 7.94
C PHE A 27 -0.97 -14.63 7.92
N PRO A 28 -0.19 -13.63 7.46
CA PRO A 28 -0.63 -12.25 7.43
C PRO A 28 -1.74 -12.03 6.38
N PHE A 29 -2.46 -10.92 6.49
CA PHE A 29 -3.46 -10.56 5.49
C PHE A 29 -2.82 -10.43 4.11
N GLY A 30 -3.49 -10.98 3.10
CA GLY A 30 -2.98 -11.00 1.73
C GLY A 30 -1.85 -12.00 1.48
N HIS A 31 -1.50 -12.86 2.45
CA HIS A 31 -0.52 -13.93 2.23
C HIS A 31 -1.03 -14.94 1.19
N GLY A 32 -0.18 -15.26 0.23
CA GLY A 32 -0.42 -16.29 -0.76
C GLY A 32 0.89 -16.64 -1.46
N LEU A 33 1.06 -17.92 -1.79
CA LEU A 33 2.19 -18.41 -2.57
C LEU A 33 1.75 -18.71 -3.99
N SER A 34 2.71 -18.70 -4.91
CA SER A 34 2.54 -19.18 -6.28
C SER A 34 3.48 -20.33 -6.56
N TYR A 35 3.15 -21.15 -7.56
CA TYR A 35 4.06 -22.17 -8.10
C TYR A 35 5.12 -21.59 -9.05
N THR A 36 5.09 -20.28 -9.29
CA THR A 36 6.14 -19.53 -9.98
C THR A 36 6.71 -18.43 -9.08
N ARG A 37 7.71 -17.69 -9.58
CA ARG A 37 8.34 -16.56 -8.87
C ARG A 37 8.12 -15.28 -9.65
N PHE A 38 8.01 -14.17 -8.92
CA PHE A 38 7.81 -12.85 -9.50
C PHE A 38 8.79 -11.83 -8.93
N ASP A 39 9.46 -11.12 -9.83
CA ASP A 39 10.38 -10.04 -9.51
C ASP A 39 9.70 -8.70 -9.75
N TRP A 40 9.90 -7.77 -8.81
CA TRP A 40 9.30 -6.44 -8.85
C TRP A 40 10.42 -5.41 -8.95
N THR A 41 10.45 -4.63 -10.02
CA THR A 41 11.56 -3.72 -10.35
C THR A 41 11.06 -2.35 -10.80
N ASP A 42 12.01 -1.43 -11.01
CA ASP A 42 11.79 -0.15 -11.68
C ASP A 42 10.70 0.71 -11.03
N LEU A 43 10.67 0.76 -9.70
CA LEU A 43 9.75 1.64 -8.98
C LEU A 43 10.07 3.10 -9.31
N ILE A 44 9.09 3.80 -9.89
CA ILE A 44 9.13 5.22 -10.20
C ILE A 44 7.95 5.90 -9.52
N VAL A 45 8.16 7.13 -9.08
CA VAL A 45 7.11 8.02 -8.56
C VAL A 45 7.18 9.31 -9.37
N ASP A 46 6.09 9.68 -10.04
CA ASP A 46 6.08 10.83 -10.98
C ASP A 46 6.41 12.14 -10.26
N ALA A 47 5.79 12.36 -9.10
CA ALA A 47 6.08 13.48 -8.20
C ALA A 47 6.07 12.99 -6.75
N ARG A 48 7.11 13.36 -5.99
CA ARG A 48 7.21 12.99 -4.56
C ARG A 48 6.44 13.93 -3.64
N GLU A 49 5.88 15.01 -4.17
CA GLU A 49 5.05 15.94 -3.44
C GLU A 49 3.71 16.08 -4.16
N ALA A 50 2.61 16.10 -3.40
CA ALA A 50 1.28 16.39 -3.92
C ALA A 50 0.50 17.21 -2.88
N PRO A 51 -0.42 18.08 -3.30
CA PRO A 51 -1.27 18.79 -2.35
C PRO A 51 -2.27 17.83 -1.66
N THR A 52 -2.85 18.25 -0.53
CA THR A 52 -3.86 17.47 0.23
C THR A 52 -5.17 17.20 -0.55
N ASP A 53 -5.36 17.81 -1.71
CA ASP A 53 -6.44 17.56 -2.68
C ASP A 53 -5.96 16.91 -3.99
N GLY A 54 -4.69 16.56 -4.07
CA GLY A 54 -4.06 15.97 -5.25
C GLY A 54 -4.02 14.44 -5.22
N GLU A 55 -3.04 13.90 -5.94
CA GLU A 55 -2.80 12.46 -6.06
C GLU A 55 -1.33 12.17 -6.33
N PHE A 56 -0.90 10.96 -5.99
CA PHE A 56 0.41 10.42 -6.33
C PHE A 56 0.26 9.40 -7.46
N THR A 57 1.22 9.38 -8.38
CA THR A 57 1.36 8.28 -9.34
C THR A 57 2.62 7.49 -9.05
N LEU A 58 2.48 6.17 -8.93
CA LEU A 58 3.59 5.22 -8.87
C LEU A 58 3.53 4.28 -10.06
N ALA A 59 4.70 3.84 -10.52
CA ALA A 59 4.78 2.78 -11.50
C ALA A 59 5.86 1.76 -11.14
N LEU A 60 5.58 0.48 -11.35
CA LEU A 60 6.52 -0.62 -11.16
C LEU A 60 6.41 -1.64 -12.30
N THR A 61 7.45 -2.44 -12.48
CA THR A 61 7.45 -3.58 -13.38
C THR A 61 7.31 -4.86 -12.57
N VAL A 62 6.39 -5.74 -12.97
CA VAL A 62 6.26 -7.08 -12.41
C VAL A 62 6.61 -8.08 -13.49
N ARG A 63 7.54 -8.99 -13.22
CA ARG A 63 8.00 -10.03 -14.14
C ARG A 63 7.83 -11.40 -13.53
N ASN A 64 7.29 -12.35 -14.30
CA ASN A 64 7.33 -13.76 -13.94
C ASN A 64 8.70 -14.36 -14.31
N THR A 65 9.47 -14.75 -13.30
CA THR A 65 10.83 -15.28 -13.45
C THR A 65 10.92 -16.80 -13.30
N GLY A 66 9.80 -17.47 -13.02
CA GLY A 66 9.75 -18.93 -13.00
C GLY A 66 9.35 -19.54 -14.35
N GLY A 67 9.41 -20.87 -14.43
CA GLY A 67 9.21 -21.62 -15.67
C GLY A 67 7.76 -21.95 -16.04
N ARG A 68 6.78 -21.31 -15.41
CA ARG A 68 5.34 -21.55 -15.59
C ARG A 68 4.55 -20.26 -15.49
N SER A 69 3.39 -20.21 -16.13
CA SER A 69 2.45 -19.10 -15.96
C SER A 69 1.93 -19.04 -14.52
N GLY A 70 1.55 -17.83 -14.10
CA GLY A 70 1.00 -17.60 -12.79
C GLY A 70 0.36 -16.23 -12.65
N THR A 71 -0.28 -16.03 -11.51
CA THR A 71 -0.92 -14.77 -11.13
C THR A 71 -0.17 -14.18 -9.93
N GLU A 72 0.14 -12.90 -9.99
CA GLU A 72 0.67 -12.12 -8.87
C GLU A 72 -0.37 -11.07 -8.41
N VAL A 73 -0.48 -10.84 -7.11
CA VAL A 73 -1.38 -9.82 -6.56
C VAL A 73 -0.54 -8.75 -5.88
N VAL A 74 -0.29 -7.66 -6.61
CA VAL A 74 0.43 -6.50 -6.09
C VAL A 74 -0.50 -5.72 -5.17
N GLN A 75 -0.20 -5.68 -3.89
CA GLN A 75 -0.99 -4.96 -2.89
C GLN A 75 -0.32 -3.62 -2.58
N LEU A 76 -1.10 -2.54 -2.58
CA LEU A 76 -0.63 -1.19 -2.25
C LEU A 76 -1.14 -0.79 -0.88
N TYR A 77 -0.22 -0.61 0.06
CA TYR A 77 -0.48 -0.15 1.41
C TYR A 77 -0.01 1.29 1.60
N LEU A 78 -0.80 2.06 2.33
CA LEU A 78 -0.43 3.38 2.81
C LEU A 78 -0.07 3.27 4.30
N HIS A 79 1.11 3.76 4.65
CA HIS A 79 1.56 3.96 6.02
C HIS A 79 1.76 5.45 6.26
N ASP A 80 1.08 5.95 7.28
CA ASP A 80 1.26 7.30 7.80
C ASP A 80 2.14 7.21 9.07
N PRO A 81 3.42 7.63 9.01
CA PRO A 81 4.34 7.56 10.13
C PRO A 81 4.01 8.58 11.25
N VAL A 82 3.36 9.70 10.93
CA VAL A 82 3.12 10.81 11.86
C VAL A 82 1.72 11.37 11.65
N ALA A 83 0.75 10.83 12.39
CA ALA A 83 -0.63 11.31 12.40
C ALA A 83 -1.00 11.94 13.77
N SER A 84 -1.89 12.93 13.76
CA SER A 84 -2.39 13.60 14.97
C SER A 84 -3.22 12.70 15.91
N VAL A 85 -3.67 11.56 15.39
CA VAL A 85 -4.35 10.49 16.13
C VAL A 85 -3.72 9.14 15.80
N VAL A 86 -3.81 8.18 16.73
CA VAL A 86 -3.26 6.84 16.52
C VAL A 86 -3.91 6.18 15.31
N GLN A 87 -3.11 5.84 14.30
CA GLN A 87 -3.51 5.12 13.10
C GLN A 87 -3.01 3.67 13.12
N PRO A 88 -3.63 2.77 12.34
CA PRO A 88 -3.02 1.50 11.99
C PRO A 88 -1.62 1.71 11.38
N VAL A 89 -0.72 0.76 11.62
CA VAL A 89 0.63 0.81 11.01
C VAL A 89 0.55 0.85 9.50
N GLN A 90 -0.44 0.24 8.87
CA GLN A 90 -0.66 0.39 7.43
C GLN A 90 -2.09 0.03 7.07
N ARG A 91 -2.56 0.52 5.93
CA ARG A 91 -3.88 0.21 5.39
C ARG A 91 -3.78 -0.08 3.90
N LEU A 92 -4.45 -1.13 3.42
CA LEU A 92 -4.57 -1.39 2.00
C LEU A 92 -5.38 -0.26 1.33
N VAL A 93 -4.80 0.36 0.31
CA VAL A 93 -5.42 1.46 -0.46
C VAL A 93 -5.60 1.13 -1.95
N GLY A 94 -5.06 0.00 -2.39
CA GLY A 94 -5.17 -0.50 -3.76
C GLY A 94 -4.62 -1.90 -3.91
N TYR A 95 -4.97 -2.56 -5.01
CA TYR A 95 -4.32 -3.79 -5.43
C TYR A 95 -4.48 -3.97 -6.94
N ALA A 96 -3.59 -4.77 -7.53
CA ALA A 96 -3.69 -5.22 -8.91
C ALA A 96 -3.38 -6.71 -9.00
N ARG A 97 -4.28 -7.45 -9.66
CA ARG A 97 -4.06 -8.83 -10.05
C ARG A 97 -3.46 -8.87 -11.45
N VAL A 98 -2.31 -9.52 -11.60
CA VAL A 98 -1.55 -9.56 -12.85
C VAL A 98 -1.32 -11.01 -13.23
N ASP A 99 -1.89 -11.43 -14.35
CA ASP A 99 -1.64 -12.74 -14.93
C ASP A 99 -0.45 -12.63 -15.91
N LEU A 100 0.57 -13.48 -15.75
CA LEU A 100 1.81 -13.45 -16.53
C LEU A 100 2.24 -14.84 -16.98
N GLU A 101 2.56 -14.98 -18.26
CA GLU A 101 3.28 -16.14 -18.78
C GLU A 101 4.73 -16.19 -18.28
N SER A 102 5.38 -17.35 -18.42
CA SER A 102 6.81 -17.51 -18.08
C SER A 102 7.67 -16.50 -18.83
N GLY A 103 8.45 -15.69 -18.09
CA GLY A 103 9.30 -14.63 -18.64
C GLY A 103 8.57 -13.33 -19.01
N GLU A 104 7.24 -13.29 -18.97
CA GLU A 104 6.47 -12.10 -19.27
C GLU A 104 6.61 -11.04 -18.18
N ALA A 105 6.52 -9.77 -18.59
CA ALA A 105 6.45 -8.65 -17.68
C ALA A 105 5.32 -7.67 -18.04
N ARG A 106 4.76 -7.04 -17.02
CA ARG A 106 3.77 -5.97 -17.11
C ARG A 106 4.23 -4.77 -16.30
N ARG A 107 4.00 -3.58 -16.84
CA ARG A 107 4.13 -2.30 -16.13
C ARG A 107 2.80 -2.01 -15.46
N LEU A 108 2.83 -1.76 -14.16
CA LEU A 108 1.68 -1.31 -13.40
C LEU A 108 1.82 0.19 -13.12
N ARG A 109 0.78 0.96 -13.37
CA ARG A 109 0.69 2.38 -13.02
C ARG A 109 -0.47 2.59 -12.05
N ALA A 110 -0.16 3.01 -10.82
CA ALA A 110 -1.13 3.23 -9.76
C ALA A 110 -1.29 4.73 -9.49
N VAL A 111 -2.51 5.23 -9.60
CA VAL A 111 -2.91 6.59 -9.22
C VAL A 111 -3.59 6.54 -7.86
N VAL A 112 -3.03 7.25 -6.89
CA VAL A 112 -3.39 7.20 -5.47
C VAL A 112 -3.86 8.59 -5.02
N PRO A 113 -5.18 8.81 -4.88
CA PRO A 113 -5.71 10.07 -4.37
C PRO A 113 -5.24 10.36 -2.95
N ALA A 114 -4.94 11.62 -2.63
CA ALA A 114 -4.62 12.07 -1.27
C ALA A 114 -5.75 11.75 -0.28
N ASP A 115 -7.00 11.71 -0.76
CA ASP A 115 -8.19 11.29 0.01
C ASP A 115 -8.03 9.92 0.69
N LEU A 116 -7.20 9.03 0.11
CA LEU A 116 -6.91 7.72 0.69
C LEU A 116 -6.01 7.78 1.92
N ALA A 117 -5.31 8.88 2.18
CA ALA A 117 -4.57 9.11 3.43
C ALA A 117 -5.48 9.56 4.58
N SER A 118 -6.76 9.84 4.30
CA SER A 118 -7.64 10.43 5.30
C SER A 118 -7.94 9.55 6.51
N PHE A 119 -8.16 10.22 7.64
CA PHE A 119 -8.57 9.58 8.88
C PHE A 119 -9.56 10.47 9.66
N THR A 120 -10.17 9.91 10.72
CA THR A 120 -11.14 10.66 11.53
C THR A 120 -10.38 11.41 12.61
N GLY A 121 -10.41 12.75 12.56
CA GLY A 121 -9.81 13.62 13.55
C GLY A 121 -10.53 13.57 14.90
N ARG A 122 -9.99 14.27 15.89
CA ARG A 122 -10.54 14.32 17.26
C ARG A 122 -11.90 15.01 17.35
N ASP A 123 -12.20 15.87 16.38
CA ASP A 123 -13.49 16.56 16.23
C ASP A 123 -14.56 15.69 15.54
N GLY A 124 -14.22 14.44 15.19
CA GLY A 124 -15.11 13.50 14.52
C GLY A 124 -15.21 13.70 13.01
N ARG A 125 -14.44 14.62 12.42
CA ARG A 125 -14.47 14.89 10.98
C ARG A 125 -13.41 14.09 10.25
N ARG A 126 -13.68 13.74 8.99
CA ARG A 126 -12.68 13.08 8.12
C ARG A 126 -11.75 14.15 7.57
N VAL A 127 -10.45 14.00 7.79
CA VAL A 127 -9.44 14.99 7.39
C VAL A 127 -8.28 14.32 6.65
N VAL A 128 -7.61 15.10 5.79
CA VAL A 128 -6.29 14.81 5.22
C VAL A 128 -5.34 15.86 5.77
N GLU A 129 -4.30 15.41 6.46
CA GLU A 129 -3.24 16.27 6.99
C GLU A 129 -2.03 16.28 6.04
N PRO A 130 -1.30 17.40 5.91
CA PRO A 130 -0.02 17.41 5.24
C PRO A 130 1.01 16.61 6.06
N GLY A 131 1.95 15.95 5.38
CA GLY A 131 2.95 15.12 6.03
C GLY A 131 3.58 14.08 5.11
N GLU A 132 4.59 13.40 5.64
CA GLU A 132 5.25 12.28 4.96
C GLU A 132 4.33 11.06 4.97
N LEU A 133 4.29 10.34 3.86
CA LEU A 133 3.59 9.07 3.71
C LEU A 133 4.53 8.04 3.09
N GLU A 134 4.35 6.78 3.49
CA GLU A 134 4.98 5.64 2.83
C GLU A 134 3.94 4.84 2.04
N LEU A 135 4.14 4.76 0.73
CA LEU A 135 3.39 3.90 -0.17
C LEU A 135 4.19 2.61 -0.38
N ARG A 136 3.69 1.52 0.19
CA ARG A 136 4.35 0.22 0.23
C ARG A 136 3.66 -0.73 -0.75
N LEU A 137 4.41 -1.18 -1.74
CA LEU A 137 4.01 -2.25 -2.65
C LEU A 137 4.47 -3.56 -2.01
N ALA A 138 3.52 -4.44 -1.72
CA ALA A 138 3.75 -5.62 -0.92
C ALA A 138 3.03 -6.85 -1.50
N ALA A 139 3.59 -8.04 -1.31
CA ALA A 139 2.92 -9.29 -1.66
C ALA A 139 1.98 -9.78 -0.55
N SER A 140 2.10 -9.23 0.66
CA SER A 140 1.16 -9.38 1.76
C SER A 140 1.34 -8.22 2.74
N SER A 141 0.47 -8.07 3.74
CA SER A 141 0.62 -7.04 4.76
C SER A 141 1.93 -7.15 5.56
N ALA A 142 2.67 -8.26 5.49
CA ALA A 142 3.97 -8.43 6.15
C ALA A 142 5.15 -8.61 5.19
N ASP A 143 4.94 -8.53 3.87
CA ASP A 143 5.99 -8.69 2.84
C ASP A 143 6.05 -7.47 1.90
N PRO A 144 6.44 -6.28 2.41
CA PRO A 144 6.69 -5.11 1.57
C PRO A 144 7.96 -5.32 0.75
N ARG A 145 7.83 -5.20 -0.57
CA ARG A 145 8.95 -5.40 -1.51
C ARG A 145 9.54 -4.10 -2.03
N LEU A 146 8.69 -3.10 -2.27
CA LEU A 146 9.11 -1.78 -2.75
C LEU A 146 8.40 -0.70 -1.94
N ILE A 147 9.12 0.35 -1.57
CA ILE A 147 8.61 1.44 -0.72
C ILE A 147 8.91 2.78 -1.41
N ALA A 148 7.88 3.59 -1.58
CA ALA A 148 7.96 4.97 -2.02
C ALA A 148 7.63 5.91 -0.85
N ARG A 149 8.49 6.91 -0.63
CA ARG A 149 8.23 8.03 0.27
C ARG A 149 7.74 9.23 -0.53
N VAL A 150 6.63 9.80 -0.09
CA VAL A 150 5.98 10.96 -0.69
C VAL A 150 5.48 11.90 0.40
N THR A 151 5.28 13.17 0.06
CA THR A 151 4.88 14.21 1.00
C THR A 151 3.57 14.85 0.53
N LEU A 152 2.58 14.88 1.41
CA LEU A 152 1.40 15.73 1.23
C LEU A 152 1.71 17.15 1.68
N THR A 153 1.42 18.13 0.84
CA THR A 153 1.68 19.56 1.09
C THR A 153 0.39 20.37 1.11
N GLY A 154 0.46 21.60 1.63
CA GLY A 154 -0.69 22.49 1.75
C GLY A 154 -1.37 22.44 3.12
N ALA A 155 -2.62 22.88 3.17
CA ALA A 155 -3.40 22.94 4.41
C ALA A 155 -4.14 21.62 4.68
N GLU A 156 -4.48 21.39 5.95
CA GLU A 156 -5.43 20.33 6.32
C GLU A 156 -6.74 20.52 5.54
N ARG A 157 -7.25 19.42 4.98
CA ARG A 157 -8.47 19.41 4.19
C ARG A 157 -9.53 18.52 4.81
N HIS A 158 -10.72 19.08 5.02
CA HIS A 158 -11.89 18.33 5.48
C HIS A 158 -12.53 17.65 4.28
N LEU A 159 -12.80 16.35 4.40
CA LEU A 159 -13.42 15.55 3.36
C LEU A 159 -14.92 15.37 3.62
N ASP A 160 -15.68 15.38 2.53
CA ASP A 160 -17.10 15.09 2.54
C ASP A 160 -17.38 13.73 1.85
N HIS A 161 -18.60 13.58 1.35
CA HIS A 161 -19.08 12.37 0.69
C HIS A 161 -18.56 12.20 -0.75
N THR A 162 -17.93 13.22 -1.36
CA THR A 162 -17.39 13.13 -2.72
C THR A 162 -15.95 12.63 -2.75
N ARG A 163 -15.38 12.27 -1.59
CA ARG A 163 -14.00 11.79 -1.52
C ARG A 163 -13.76 10.54 -2.36
N ARG A 164 -12.57 10.44 -2.92
CA ARG A 164 -12.14 9.27 -3.70
C ARG A 164 -11.75 8.13 -2.74
N LEU A 165 -12.39 6.98 -2.94
CA LEU A 165 -12.27 5.81 -2.04
C LEU A 165 -11.37 4.71 -2.59
N CYS A 166 -10.91 4.83 -3.83
CA CYS A 166 -10.10 3.82 -4.50
C CYS A 166 -8.94 4.46 -5.24
N SER A 167 -7.81 3.78 -5.23
CA SER A 167 -6.76 4.00 -6.22
C SER A 167 -7.18 3.36 -7.54
N VAL A 168 -6.63 3.87 -8.63
CA VAL A 168 -6.80 3.29 -9.97
C VAL A 168 -5.48 2.66 -10.36
N VAL A 169 -5.49 1.39 -10.80
CA VAL A 169 -4.27 0.72 -11.26
C VAL A 169 -4.47 0.24 -12.69
N GLU A 170 -3.64 0.74 -13.58
CA GLU A 170 -3.59 0.37 -14.99
C GLU A 170 -2.43 -0.61 -15.22
N GLN A 171 -2.60 -1.50 -16.20
CA GLN A 171 -1.62 -2.52 -16.54
C GLN A 171 -1.29 -2.45 -18.02
N GLU A 172 -0.01 -2.34 -18.33
CA GLU A 172 0.49 -2.25 -19.70
C GLU A 172 1.57 -3.30 -19.95
N PRO A 173 1.72 -3.82 -21.18
CA PRO A 173 2.86 -4.64 -21.54
C PRO A 173 4.18 -3.92 -21.24
N ALA A 174 5.08 -4.54 -20.47
CA ALA A 174 6.42 -4.00 -20.33
C ALA A 174 7.22 -4.32 -21.60
N ALA A 175 8.02 -3.37 -22.09
CA ALA A 175 8.93 -3.61 -23.20
C ALA A 175 9.85 -4.80 -22.87
N ARG A 176 10.13 -5.65 -23.88
CA ARG A 176 11.11 -6.73 -23.71
C ARG A 176 12.49 -6.09 -23.52
N ALA A 177 13.13 -6.39 -22.39
CA ALA A 177 14.53 -6.11 -22.15
C ALA A 177 15.40 -7.07 -22.98
#